data_AF-A0A2E9XG22-F1
#
_entry.id   AF-A0A2E9XG22-F1
#
_cell.length_a   1.000
_cell.length_b   1.000
_cell.length_c   1.000
_cell.angle_alpha   90.00
_cell.angle_beta   90.00
_cell.angle_gamma   90.00
#
_symmetry.space_group_name_H-M   'P 1'
#
loop_
_entity.id
_entity.type
_entity.pdbx_description
1 polymer ?
#
loop_
_entity_poly.entity_id
_entity_poly.type
_entity_poly.pdbx_seq_one_letter_code
_entity_poly.pdbx_strand_id
1 'polypeptide(L)' 'KALWDIEDQIRVCERKQDFEKKFIKLARSVYQKNDLRSSYKREINTLLGSEIIEEKSYESYS' A
#
# COMPACT_ATOMS: atom_id res chain seq x y z
N LYS A 1 -8.92 -7.53 2.75
CA LYS A 1 -9.87 -7.21 1.65
C LYS A 1 -9.58 -5.85 1.02
N ALA A 2 -9.49 -4.76 1.80
CA ALA A 2 -9.34 -3.40 1.27
C ALA A 2 -8.22 -3.12 0.23
N LEU A 3 -7.04 -3.77 0.29
CA LEU A 3 -5.95 -3.53 -0.68
C LEU A 3 -6.30 -4.08 -2.08
N TRP A 4 -6.87 -5.28 -2.15
CA TRP A 4 -7.34 -5.89 -3.39
C TRP A 4 -8.44 -5.04 -4.04
N ASP A 5 -9.36 -4.51 -3.23
CA ASP A 5 -10.44 -3.64 -3.71
C ASP A 5 -9.92 -2.30 -4.29
N ILE A 6 -8.80 -1.79 -3.76
CA ILE A 6 -8.14 -0.58 -4.28
C ILE A 6 -7.42 -0.90 -5.60
N GLU A 7 -6.67 -2.01 -5.67
CA GLU A 7 -6.00 -2.43 -6.90
C GLU A 7 -6.99 -2.69 -8.03
N ASP A 8 -8.11 -3.34 -7.76
CA ASP A 8 -9.13 -3.60 -8.78
C ASP A 8 -9.74 -2.30 -9.31
N GLN A 9 -9.95 -1.30 -8.44
CA GLN A 9 -10.42 0.01 -8.88
C GLN A 9 -9.37 0.77 -9.69
N ILE A 10 -8.07 0.62 -9.38
CA ILE A 10 -6.99 1.17 -10.20
C ILE A 10 -7.00 0.53 -11.59
N ARG A 11 -7.14 -0.81 -11.66
CA ARG A 11 -7.26 -1.54 -12.95
C ARG A 11 -8.48 -1.09 -13.75
N VAL A 12 -9.60 -0.77 -13.09
CA VAL A 12 -10.78 -0.20 -13.77
C VAL A 12 -10.48 1.18 -14.36
N CYS A 13 -9.79 2.06 -13.62
CA CYS A 13 -9.38 3.37 -14.09
C CYS A 13 -8.41 3.26 -15.29
N GLU A 14 -7.41 2.37 -15.21
CA GLU A 14 -6.49 2.10 -16.34
C GLU A 14 -7.21 1.61 -17.59
N ARG A 15 -8.14 0.65 -17.45
CA ARG A 15 -8.94 0.15 -18.58
C ARG A 15 -9.76 1.26 -19.26
N LYS A 16 -10.15 2.27 -18.50
CA LYS A 16 -10.89 3.45 -19.01
C LYS A 16 -9.97 4.58 -19.45
N GLN A 17 -8.66 4.44 -19.27
CA GLN A 17 -7.66 5.51 -19.44
C GLN A 17 -8.01 6.78 -18.63
N ASP A 18 -8.72 6.61 -17.51
CA ASP A 18 -9.14 7.68 -16.61
C ASP A 18 -8.14 7.79 -15.45
N PHE A 19 -7.20 8.73 -15.60
CA PHE A 19 -6.15 9.03 -14.64
C PHE A 19 -6.45 10.27 -13.79
N GLU A 20 -7.73 10.63 -13.67
CA GLU A 20 -8.12 11.84 -12.94
C GLU A 20 -8.12 11.62 -11.41
N LYS A 21 -8.88 12.46 -10.71
CA LYS A 21 -8.92 12.54 -9.24
C LYS A 21 -9.15 11.19 -8.56
N LYS A 22 -9.97 10.31 -9.16
CA LYS A 22 -10.24 8.99 -8.61
C LYS A 22 -9.00 8.11 -8.62
N PHE A 23 -8.29 8.04 -9.74
CA PHE A 23 -7.04 7.29 -9.87
C PHE A 23 -5.99 7.82 -8.89
N ILE A 24 -5.80 9.14 -8.83
CA ILE A 24 -4.85 9.78 -7.90
C ILE A 24 -5.20 9.43 -6.44
N LYS A 25 -6.48 9.49 -6.06
CA LYS A 25 -6.91 9.13 -4.70
C LYS A 25 -6.68 7.66 -4.38
N LEU A 26 -6.96 6.76 -5.33
CA LEU A 26 -6.74 5.33 -5.17
C LEU A 26 -5.25 5.02 -5.03
N ALA A 27 -4.41 5.54 -5.93
CA ALA A 27 -2.96 5.40 -5.87
C ALA A 27 -2.41 5.91 -4.53
N ARG A 28 -2.92 7.05 -4.03
CA ARG A 28 -2.54 7.57 -2.71
C ARG A 28 -2.96 6.67 -1.56
N SER A 29 -4.11 6.02 -1.67
CA SER A 29 -4.60 5.10 -0.65
C SER A 29 -3.80 3.80 -0.61
N VAL A 30 -3.17 3.39 -1.73
CA VAL A 30 -2.34 2.17 -1.79
C VAL A 30 -1.15 2.27 -0.83
N TYR A 31 -0.33 3.33 -0.91
CA TYR A 31 0.85 3.43 -0.05
C TYR A 31 0.47 3.54 1.43
N GLN A 32 -0.57 4.32 1.77
CA GLN A 32 -1.05 4.44 3.16
C GLN A 32 -1.47 3.08 3.75
N LYS A 33 -2.17 2.25 2.97
CA LYS A 33 -2.57 0.91 3.40
C LYS A 33 -1.40 -0.07 3.43
N ASN A 34 -0.39 0.14 2.58
CA ASN A 34 0.84 -0.64 2.59
C ASN A 34 1.67 -0.34 3.83
N ASP A 35 1.85 0.93 4.18
CA ASP A 35 2.59 1.37 5.37
C ASP A 35 1.96 0.81 6.64
N LEU A 36 0.63 0.86 6.75
CA LEU A 36 -0.09 0.25 7.87
C LEU A 36 0.10 -1.28 7.92
N ARG A 37 0.10 -1.97 6.77
CA ARG A 37 0.37 -3.40 6.72
C ARG A 37 1.81 -3.71 7.13
N SER A 38 2.76 -2.87 6.71
CA SER A 38 4.16 -2.98 7.08
C SER A 38 4.37 -2.79 8.58
N SER A 39 3.69 -1.79 9.19
CA SER A 39 3.77 -1.56 10.63
C SER A 39 3.27 -2.77 11.44
N TYR A 40 2.14 -3.38 11.04
CA TYR A 40 1.66 -4.59 11.68
C TYR A 40 2.59 -5.79 11.50
N LYS A 41 3.18 -5.96 10.30
CA LYS A 41 4.18 -7.01 10.06
C LYS A 41 5.40 -6.81 10.98
N ARG A 42 5.86 -5.57 11.14
CA ARG A 42 6.99 -5.22 12.01
C ARG A 42 6.65 -5.52 13.47
N GLU A 43 5.46 -5.14 13.94
CA GLU A 43 4.99 -5.41 15.29
C GLU A 43 4.96 -6.93 15.58
N ILE A 44 4.40 -7.73 14.67
CA ILE A 44 4.39 -9.19 14.78
C ILE A 44 5.81 -9.76 14.79
N ASN A 45 6.69 -9.29 13.91
CA ASN A 45 8.09 -9.73 13.86
C ASN A 45 8.83 -9.42 15.16
N THR A 46 8.61 -8.24 15.75
CA THR A 46 9.17 -7.86 17.04
C THR A 46 8.64 -8.74 18.17
N LEU A 47 7.33 -9.03 18.19
CA LEU A 47 6.72 -9.90 19.20
C LEU A 47 7.22 -11.35 19.12
N LEU A 48 7.51 -11.84 17.92
CA LEU A 48 7.95 -13.22 17.68
C LEU A 48 9.48 -13.37 17.61
N GLY A 49 10.25 -12.29 17.78
CA GLY A 49 11.71 -12.32 17.74
C GLY A 49 12.27 -12.74 16.38
N SER A 50 11.60 -12.38 15.27
CA SER A 50 12.04 -12.73 13.92
C SER A 50 13.42 -12.14 13.61
N GLU A 51 14.38 -12.98 13.24
CA GLU A 51 15.73 -12.56 12.80
C GLU A 51 15.73 -11.79 11.47
N ILE A 52 14.67 -11.97 10.67
CA ILE A 52 14.52 -11.32 9.36
C ILE A 52 13.41 -10.28 9.47
N ILE A 53 13.78 -9.00 9.41
CA ILE A 53 12.87 -7.86 9.30
C ILE A 53 13.02 -7.30 7.89
N GLU A 54 12.00 -7.54 7.07
CA GLU A 54 11.97 -7.07 5.69
C GLU A 54 11.30 -5.69 5.67
N GLU A 55 12.13 -4.64 5.65
CA GLU A 55 11.68 -3.24 5.67
C GLU A 55 11.86 -2.63 4.28
N LYS A 56 10.76 -2.19 3.66
CA LYS A 56 10.83 -1.43 2.41
C LYS A 56 11.17 0.03 2.76
N SER A 57 12.35 0.47 2.35
CA SER A 57 12.70 1.89 2.31
C SER A 57 11.94 2.55 1.16
N TYR A 58 11.16 3.58 1.47
CA TYR A 58 10.60 4.50 0.48
C TYR A 58 11.26 5.85 0.66
N GLU A 59 11.61 6.53 -0.43
CA GLU A 59 12.00 7.93 -0.36
C GLU A 59 10.81 8.77 0.12
N SER A 60 11.06 9.63 1.10
CA SER A 60 10.07 10.59 1.59
C SER A 60 9.77 11.60 0.48
N TYR A 61 8.66 11.43 -0.23
CA TYR A 61 8.15 12.47 -1.11
C TYR A 61 7.47 13.56 -0.26
N SER A 62 8.19 14.67 -0.05
CA SER A 62 7.69 15.89 0.61
C SER A 62 6.80 16.71 -0.31
#